data_AF-A0A4U9ILM6-F1
#
_entry.id   AF-A0A4U9ILM6-F1
#
_cell.length_a   1.000
_cell.length_b   1.000
_cell.length_c   1.000
_cell.angle_alpha   90.00
_cell.angle_beta   90.00
_cell.angle_gamma   90.00
#
_symmetry.space_group_name_H-M   'P 1'
#
loop_
_entity.id
_entity.type
_entity.pdbx_description
1 polymer ?
#
loop_
_entity_poly.entity_id
_entity_poly.type
_entity_poly.pdbx_seq_one_letter_code
_entity_poly.pdbx_strand_id
1 'polypeptide(L)'
;MNLYGQEMDEGVSPLAANMGWTIAWEPADRDFIGREVLEQQREKAPRQLVGLVMTEKGVLRGELPVRFTDANGNHCEGIITSGTFSPTLGYSIALARVPAGIGETAVVQIRNREMPVRVTKPIFVRAGKPSPNHFIRRNSMSNVPAELKYSKEHEWLRKEADGTYTVGITEHAQELLGDMVFVDLPDVGATVSGGAMTAQWPSRLKAASDIYAPVSGEIVAVNDALSDSPELVNSEPYEGGWIFKIKAATKRRLPRCWMRPRTKHYWKTNKPFPSPLWGEGRVRGTDDTFTPALSLREREKTHSLHVSGTIAHDTDFKPA
;
A
#
# COMPACT_ATOMS: atom_id res chain seq x y z
N MET A 1 4.37 -22.11 6.30
CA MET A 1 5.36 -22.95 5.60
C MET A 1 4.59 -24.15 5.07
N ASN A 2 4.76 -24.53 3.82
CA ASN A 2 4.05 -25.65 3.23
C ASN A 2 4.63 -26.96 3.76
N LEU A 3 3.78 -27.94 4.08
CA LEU A 3 4.21 -29.21 4.62
C LEU A 3 4.38 -30.24 3.50
N TYR A 4 5.51 -30.94 3.51
CA TYR A 4 5.72 -32.08 2.62
C TYR A 4 4.74 -33.20 2.98
N GLY A 5 4.12 -33.80 1.98
CA GLY A 5 3.04 -34.79 2.12
C GLY A 5 1.63 -34.20 2.32
N GLN A 6 1.49 -32.88 2.48
CA GLN A 6 0.16 -32.22 2.55
C GLN A 6 0.02 -31.17 1.44
N GLU A 7 0.83 -30.11 1.49
CA GLU A 7 0.79 -29.03 0.49
C GLU A 7 1.77 -29.26 -0.68
N MET A 8 2.82 -30.04 -0.48
CA MET A 8 3.83 -30.35 -1.49
C MET A 8 4.21 -31.83 -1.46
N ASP A 9 4.37 -32.42 -2.64
CA ASP A 9 4.96 -33.74 -2.87
C ASP A 9 5.55 -33.76 -4.30
N GLU A 10 6.06 -34.91 -4.74
CA GLU A 10 6.62 -35.09 -6.09
C GLU A 10 5.60 -34.91 -7.22
N GLY A 11 4.30 -35.08 -6.95
CA GLY A 11 3.20 -34.93 -7.90
C GLY A 11 2.62 -33.52 -7.94
N VAL A 12 3.05 -32.63 -7.05
CA VAL A 12 2.52 -31.28 -6.90
C VAL A 12 3.54 -30.25 -7.39
N SER A 13 3.15 -29.48 -8.41
CA SER A 13 4.03 -28.43 -8.91
C SER A 13 4.21 -27.28 -7.89
N PRO A 14 5.36 -26.57 -7.92
CA PRO A 14 5.59 -25.45 -7.01
C PRO A 14 4.55 -24.35 -7.14
N LEU A 15 3.97 -24.14 -8.33
CA LEU A 15 2.87 -23.21 -8.56
C LEU A 15 1.61 -23.62 -7.80
N ALA A 16 1.21 -24.89 -7.93
CA ALA A 16 0.05 -25.44 -7.23
C ALA A 16 0.23 -25.51 -5.71
N ALA A 17 1.48 -25.60 -5.23
CA ALA A 17 1.83 -25.52 -3.82
C ALA A 17 1.94 -24.08 -3.29
N ASN A 18 1.66 -23.03 -4.07
CA ASN A 18 1.89 -21.63 -3.63
C ASN A 18 3.37 -21.32 -3.28
N MET A 19 4.29 -21.91 -4.03
CA MET A 19 5.74 -21.66 -3.96
C MET A 19 6.29 -21.07 -5.25
N GLY A 20 5.45 -20.49 -6.11
CA GLY A 20 5.91 -19.86 -7.36
C GLY A 20 6.98 -18.77 -7.15
N TRP A 21 7.06 -18.21 -5.95
CA TRP A 21 8.06 -17.21 -5.55
C TRP A 21 9.48 -17.79 -5.39
N THR A 22 9.64 -19.10 -5.23
CA THR A 22 10.97 -19.75 -5.16
C THR A 22 11.55 -20.03 -6.55
N ILE A 23 10.75 -19.87 -7.61
CA ILE A 23 11.19 -20.09 -8.99
C ILE A 23 11.86 -18.81 -9.50
N ALA A 24 13.10 -18.95 -9.97
CA ALA A 24 13.86 -17.85 -10.57
C ALA A 24 13.43 -17.63 -12.03
N TRP A 25 12.33 -16.89 -12.21
CA TRP A 25 11.79 -16.53 -13.53
C TRP A 25 12.68 -15.57 -14.32
N GLU A 26 13.44 -14.74 -13.61
CA GLU A 26 14.34 -13.76 -14.19
C GLU A 26 15.82 -14.23 -14.12
N PRO A 27 16.63 -13.83 -15.12
CA PRO A 27 16.22 -13.10 -16.33
C PRO A 27 15.36 -13.99 -17.27
N ALA A 28 14.59 -13.37 -18.18
CA ALA A 28 13.57 -14.06 -18.96
C ALA A 28 14.14 -15.15 -19.90
N ASP A 29 15.42 -15.02 -20.25
CA ASP A 29 16.20 -15.96 -21.06
C ASP A 29 16.86 -17.08 -20.25
N ARG A 30 16.68 -17.09 -18.91
CA ARG A 30 17.25 -18.14 -18.04
C ARG A 30 16.59 -19.49 -18.31
N ASP A 31 17.28 -20.37 -19.01
CA ASP A 31 16.80 -21.74 -19.23
C ASP A 31 17.15 -22.65 -18.04
N PHE A 32 16.15 -23.31 -17.46
CA PHE A 32 16.33 -24.28 -16.39
C PHE A 32 15.39 -25.46 -16.60
N ILE A 33 15.79 -26.63 -16.08
CA ILE A 33 15.04 -27.88 -16.24
C ILE A 33 13.61 -27.69 -15.72
N GLY A 34 12.62 -27.87 -16.60
CA GLY A 34 11.20 -27.73 -16.28
C GLY A 34 10.61 -26.34 -16.46
N ARG A 35 11.37 -25.35 -16.95
CA ARG A 35 10.88 -23.97 -17.20
C ARG A 35 9.65 -23.95 -18.11
N GLU A 36 9.73 -24.57 -19.29
CA GLU A 36 8.64 -24.59 -20.27
C GLU A 36 7.35 -25.16 -19.68
N VAL A 37 7.46 -26.27 -18.93
CA VAL A 37 6.32 -26.91 -18.26
C VAL A 37 5.70 -25.99 -17.22
N LEU A 38 6.51 -25.27 -16.44
CA LEU A 38 6.02 -24.34 -15.44
C LEU A 38 5.39 -23.08 -16.07
N GLU A 39 5.88 -22.60 -17.21
CA GLU A 39 5.26 -21.52 -17.98
C GLU A 39 3.89 -21.93 -18.51
N GLN A 40 3.76 -23.12 -19.09
CA GLN A 40 2.46 -23.67 -19.52
C GLN A 40 1.49 -23.86 -18.35
N GLN A 41 1.97 -24.32 -17.20
CA GLN A 41 1.15 -24.45 -15.99
C GLN A 41 0.74 -23.09 -15.42
N ARG A 42 1.57 -22.06 -15.55
CA ARG A 42 1.25 -20.70 -15.11
C ARG A 42 0.15 -20.08 -15.98
N GLU A 43 0.14 -20.35 -17.28
CA GLU A 43 -0.92 -19.90 -18.18
C GLU A 43 -2.26 -20.61 -17.93
N LYS A 44 -2.22 -21.92 -17.68
CA LYS A 44 -3.43 -22.75 -17.50
C LYS A 44 -3.93 -22.79 -16.05
N ALA A 45 -3.06 -22.47 -15.08
CA ALA A 45 -3.28 -22.49 -13.63
C ALA A 45 -4.25 -23.59 -13.16
N PRO A 46 -3.97 -24.88 -13.41
CA PRO A 46 -4.98 -25.93 -13.27
C PRO A 46 -5.51 -26.07 -11.84
N ARG A 47 -4.66 -25.80 -10.84
CA ARG A 47 -5.00 -25.82 -9.42
C ARG A 47 -4.22 -24.75 -8.67
N GLN A 48 -4.82 -24.26 -7.60
CA GLN A 48 -4.25 -23.26 -6.71
C GLN A 48 -4.46 -23.66 -5.25
N LEU A 49 -3.57 -23.18 -4.37
CA LEU A 49 -3.71 -23.31 -2.93
C LEU A 49 -4.36 -22.04 -2.37
N VAL A 50 -5.47 -22.21 -1.65
CA VAL A 50 -6.23 -21.11 -1.04
C VAL A 50 -6.34 -21.31 0.46
N GLY A 51 -6.58 -20.21 1.18
CA GLY A 51 -7.02 -20.25 2.57
C GLY A 51 -8.54 -20.35 2.65
N LEU A 52 -9.04 -21.01 3.68
CA LEU A 52 -10.46 -21.11 4.02
C LEU A 52 -10.67 -20.66 5.46
N VAL A 53 -11.74 -19.92 5.69
CA VAL A 53 -12.18 -19.46 7.00
C VAL A 53 -13.61 -19.90 7.23
N MET A 54 -13.86 -20.56 8.36
CA MET A 54 -15.19 -20.99 8.80
C MET A 54 -15.48 -20.44 10.20
N THR A 55 -16.42 -19.51 10.30
CA THR A 55 -16.84 -18.89 11.56
C THR A 55 -17.94 -19.67 12.28
N GLU A 56 -18.58 -20.60 11.58
CA GLU A 56 -19.57 -21.48 12.18
C GLU A 56 -18.94 -22.53 13.10
N LYS A 57 -19.76 -23.13 13.97
CA LYS A 57 -19.33 -24.20 14.86
C LYS A 57 -18.83 -25.40 14.05
N GLY A 58 -17.60 -25.80 14.32
CA GLY A 58 -16.95 -26.95 13.69
C GLY A 58 -15.45 -26.71 13.55
N VAL A 59 -14.74 -27.74 13.07
CA VAL A 59 -13.32 -27.65 12.78
C VAL A 59 -13.06 -28.25 11.40
N LEU A 60 -12.54 -27.43 10.50
CA LEU A 60 -12.00 -27.86 9.22
C LEU A 60 -10.79 -28.75 9.46
N ARG A 61 -10.72 -29.87 8.75
CA ARG A 61 -9.64 -30.87 8.84
C ARG A 61 -9.18 -31.24 7.44
N GLY A 62 -8.00 -31.83 7.35
CA GLY A 62 -7.50 -32.43 6.11
C GLY A 62 -8.52 -33.40 5.49
N GLU A 63 -8.42 -33.54 4.18
CA GLU A 63 -9.19 -34.47 3.34
C GLU A 63 -10.68 -34.16 3.17
N LEU A 64 -11.17 -33.06 3.76
CA LEU A 64 -12.56 -32.65 3.57
C LEU A 64 -12.78 -32.07 2.17
N PRO A 65 -13.89 -32.42 1.48
CA PRO A 65 -14.20 -31.89 0.16
C PRO A 65 -14.57 -30.41 0.23
N VAL A 66 -14.05 -29.63 -0.73
CA VAL A 66 -14.37 -28.21 -0.92
C VAL A 66 -15.11 -28.07 -2.24
N ARG A 67 -16.35 -27.60 -2.20
CA ARG A 67 -17.21 -27.44 -3.39
C ARG A 67 -17.49 -25.96 -3.65
N PHE A 68 -17.47 -25.59 -4.92
CA PHE A 68 -17.85 -24.26 -5.36
C PHE A 68 -18.36 -24.30 -6.81
N THR A 69 -18.99 -23.22 -7.24
CA THR A 69 -19.38 -23.03 -8.63
C THR A 69 -18.45 -21.98 -9.24
N ASP A 70 -17.86 -22.28 -10.40
CA ASP A 70 -17.00 -21.34 -11.11
C ASP A 70 -17.81 -20.25 -11.83
N ALA A 71 -17.12 -19.29 -12.46
CA ALA A 71 -17.76 -18.21 -13.22
C ALA A 71 -18.57 -18.69 -14.45
N ASN A 72 -18.33 -19.91 -14.93
CA ASN A 72 -19.03 -20.52 -16.05
C ASN A 72 -20.24 -21.35 -15.60
N GLY A 73 -20.51 -21.45 -14.30
CA GLY A 73 -21.58 -22.26 -13.73
C GLY A 73 -21.22 -23.73 -13.54
N ASN A 74 -19.96 -24.13 -13.72
CA ASN A 74 -19.54 -25.51 -13.51
C ASN A 74 -19.34 -25.78 -12.03
N HIS A 75 -19.77 -26.98 -11.59
CA HIS A 75 -19.47 -27.46 -10.26
C HIS A 75 -18.03 -27.96 -10.18
N CYS A 76 -17.27 -27.34 -9.29
CA CYS A 76 -15.88 -27.65 -9.05
C CYS A 76 -15.70 -28.24 -7.65
N GLU A 77 -14.81 -29.22 -7.55
CA GLU A 77 -14.44 -29.84 -6.29
C GLU A 77 -12.92 -29.80 -6.10
N GLY A 78 -12.52 -29.44 -4.88
CA GLY A 78 -11.15 -29.55 -4.38
C GLY A 78 -11.14 -30.18 -3.00
N ILE A 79 -10.01 -30.07 -2.32
CA ILE A 79 -9.78 -30.78 -1.05
C ILE A 79 -9.02 -29.91 -0.06
N ILE A 80 -9.39 -30.00 1.22
CA ILE A 80 -8.60 -29.42 2.30
C ILE A 80 -7.31 -30.23 2.47
N THR A 81 -6.15 -29.59 2.39
CA THR A 81 -4.86 -30.24 2.64
C THR A 81 -4.55 -30.26 4.12
N SER A 82 -4.76 -29.13 4.81
CA SER A 82 -4.55 -28.99 6.25
C SER A 82 -5.58 -28.04 6.86
N GLY A 83 -6.01 -28.31 8.09
CA GLY A 83 -7.04 -27.52 8.77
C GLY A 83 -7.00 -27.65 10.28
N THR A 84 -7.37 -26.59 10.98
CA THR A 84 -7.41 -26.55 12.45
C THR A 84 -8.33 -25.44 12.97
N PHE A 85 -8.47 -25.35 14.29
CA PHE A 85 -9.02 -24.18 14.97
C PHE A 85 -7.90 -23.20 15.31
N SER A 86 -8.11 -21.91 15.03
CA SER A 86 -7.14 -20.87 15.39
C SER A 86 -7.54 -20.19 16.70
N PRO A 87 -6.75 -20.34 17.80
CA PRO A 87 -7.03 -19.65 19.05
C PRO A 87 -6.94 -18.12 18.91
N THR A 88 -6.02 -17.63 18.08
CA THR A 88 -5.82 -16.20 17.82
C THR A 88 -7.03 -15.58 17.11
N LEU A 89 -7.65 -16.32 16.18
CA LEU A 89 -8.75 -15.80 15.38
C LEU A 89 -10.13 -16.15 15.96
N GLY A 90 -10.22 -17.16 16.81
CA GLY A 90 -11.46 -17.62 17.42
C GLY A 90 -12.35 -18.46 16.48
N TYR A 91 -11.84 -18.91 15.34
CA TYR A 91 -12.58 -19.68 14.35
C TYR A 91 -11.70 -20.71 13.62
N SER A 92 -12.34 -21.57 12.82
CA SER A 92 -11.62 -22.61 12.07
C SER A 92 -11.04 -22.07 10.77
N ILE A 93 -9.82 -22.51 10.46
CA ILE A 93 -9.06 -22.14 9.28
C ILE A 93 -8.49 -23.39 8.60
N ALA A 94 -8.29 -23.32 7.28
CA ALA A 94 -7.70 -24.42 6.53
C ALA A 94 -7.01 -23.95 5.25
N LEU A 95 -6.02 -24.71 4.79
CA LEU A 95 -5.52 -24.61 3.42
C LEU A 95 -6.22 -25.65 2.55
N ALA A 96 -6.57 -25.26 1.33
CA ALA A 96 -7.22 -26.14 0.38
C ALA A 96 -6.61 -26.02 -1.01
N ARG A 97 -6.51 -27.15 -1.69
CA ARG A 97 -6.11 -27.24 -3.09
C ARG A 97 -7.37 -27.38 -3.93
N VAL A 98 -7.60 -26.38 -4.78
CA VAL A 98 -8.84 -26.27 -5.57
C VAL A 98 -8.50 -25.96 -7.03
N PRO A 99 -9.38 -26.30 -7.98
CA PRO A 99 -9.30 -25.78 -9.34
C PRO A 99 -9.23 -24.24 -9.38
N ALA A 100 -8.69 -23.68 -10.46
CA ALA A 100 -8.79 -22.23 -10.69
C ALA A 100 -10.25 -21.76 -10.79
N GLY A 101 -10.46 -20.46 -10.54
CA GLY A 101 -11.78 -19.83 -10.67
C GLY A 101 -12.67 -19.93 -9.44
N ILE A 102 -12.13 -20.34 -8.29
CA ILE A 102 -12.85 -20.24 -7.02
C ILE A 102 -13.12 -18.76 -6.67
N GLY A 103 -14.35 -18.48 -6.28
CA GLY A 103 -14.78 -17.15 -5.84
C GLY A 103 -14.44 -16.85 -4.38
N GLU A 104 -15.16 -15.89 -3.80
CA GLU A 104 -14.96 -15.47 -2.40
C GLU A 104 -15.54 -16.46 -1.37
N THR A 105 -16.42 -17.36 -1.80
CA THR A 105 -17.12 -18.31 -0.93
C THR A 105 -17.09 -19.71 -1.53
N ALA A 106 -17.05 -20.71 -0.66
CA ALA A 106 -17.17 -22.12 -1.00
C ALA A 106 -17.95 -22.86 0.09
N VAL A 107 -18.20 -24.14 -0.14
CA VAL A 107 -18.86 -25.03 0.81
C VAL A 107 -17.92 -26.17 1.15
N VAL A 108 -17.76 -26.48 2.43
CA VAL A 108 -17.03 -27.66 2.89
C VAL A 108 -18.02 -28.68 3.41
N GLN A 109 -17.90 -29.93 2.96
CA GLN A 109 -18.69 -31.02 3.54
C GLN A 109 -18.03 -31.50 4.84
N ILE A 110 -18.75 -31.32 5.95
CA ILE A 110 -18.37 -31.88 7.26
C ILE A 110 -19.43 -32.91 7.66
N ARG A 111 -19.10 -34.19 7.52
CA ARG A 111 -20.04 -35.31 7.67
C ARG A 111 -21.23 -35.12 6.71
N ASN A 112 -22.44 -34.98 7.23
CA ASN A 112 -23.67 -34.80 6.43
C ASN A 112 -24.13 -33.33 6.38
N ARG A 113 -23.23 -32.38 6.68
CA ARG A 113 -23.54 -30.95 6.67
C ARG A 113 -22.67 -30.21 5.67
N GLU A 114 -23.29 -29.30 4.95
CA GLU A 114 -22.62 -28.34 4.09
C GLU A 114 -22.35 -27.08 4.90
N MET A 115 -21.07 -26.81 5.13
CA MET A 115 -20.63 -25.69 5.94
C MET A 115 -20.13 -24.57 5.01
N PRO A 116 -20.72 -23.37 5.05
CA PRO A 116 -20.23 -22.27 4.26
C PRO A 116 -18.86 -21.83 4.79
N VAL A 117 -17.94 -21.61 3.87
CA VAL A 117 -16.60 -21.09 4.15
C VAL A 117 -16.30 -19.91 3.25
N ARG A 118 -15.47 -19.00 3.76
CA ARG A 118 -14.93 -17.90 2.98
C ARG A 118 -13.53 -18.24 2.49
N VAL A 119 -13.26 -17.91 1.25
CA VAL A 119 -11.98 -18.14 0.60
C VAL A 119 -11.09 -16.91 0.81
N THR A 120 -9.85 -17.13 1.24
CA THR A 120 -8.85 -16.10 1.51
C THR A 120 -7.51 -16.46 0.89
N LYS A 121 -6.56 -15.53 0.89
CA LYS A 121 -5.15 -15.88 0.60
C LYS A 121 -4.60 -16.76 1.71
N PRO A 122 -3.59 -17.61 1.46
CA PRO A 122 -2.85 -18.28 2.53
C PRO A 122 -2.21 -17.28 3.51
N ILE A 123 -1.84 -17.76 4.72
CA ILE A 123 -1.24 -17.00 5.85
C ILE A 123 -2.26 -16.24 6.71
N PHE A 124 -2.90 -16.95 7.64
CA PHE A 124 -4.01 -16.44 8.46
C PHE A 124 -3.59 -15.48 9.58
N VAL A 125 -2.44 -15.74 10.19
CA VAL A 125 -1.91 -15.02 11.36
C VAL A 125 -0.45 -14.72 11.12
N ARG A 126 -0.02 -13.49 11.42
CA ARG A 126 1.37 -13.07 11.35
C ARG A 126 1.73 -12.31 12.63
N ALA A 127 2.83 -12.70 13.26
CA ALA A 127 3.27 -12.12 14.54
C ALA A 127 2.15 -12.10 15.62
N GLY A 128 1.34 -13.15 15.69
CA GLY A 128 0.25 -13.27 16.65
C GLY A 128 -0.99 -12.42 16.36
N LYS A 129 -1.03 -11.66 15.26
CA LYS A 129 -2.20 -10.88 14.82
C LYS A 129 -2.85 -11.47 13.56
N PRO A 130 -4.18 -11.29 13.37
CA PRO A 130 -4.84 -11.63 12.11
C PRO A 130 -4.18 -10.94 10.92
N SER A 131 -3.96 -11.68 9.83
CA SER A 131 -3.38 -11.07 8.63
C SER A 131 -4.43 -10.22 7.88
N PRO A 132 -4.06 -9.08 7.28
CA PRO A 132 -5.00 -8.11 6.68
C PRO A 132 -5.96 -8.75 5.65
N ASN A 133 -5.46 -9.73 4.88
CA ASN A 133 -6.21 -10.48 3.87
C ASN A 133 -7.29 -11.42 4.45
N HIS A 134 -7.37 -11.55 5.78
CA HIS A 134 -8.26 -12.48 6.50
C HIS A 134 -9.37 -11.77 7.26
N PHE A 135 -9.40 -10.44 7.27
CA PHE A 135 -10.58 -9.73 7.73
C PHE A 135 -11.76 -10.12 6.87
N ILE A 136 -12.88 -10.47 7.51
CA ILE A 136 -14.19 -10.55 6.88
C ILE A 136 -14.44 -9.18 6.26
N ARG A 137 -14.08 -9.04 4.98
CA ARG A 137 -14.41 -7.86 4.21
C ARG A 137 -15.93 -7.80 4.18
N ARG A 138 -16.50 -6.86 4.93
CA ARG A 138 -17.66 -6.13 4.42
C ARG A 138 -17.19 -5.48 3.12
N ASN A 139 -17.50 -6.11 1.98
CA ASN A 139 -17.32 -5.66 0.60
C ASN A 139 -15.92 -5.20 0.13
N SER A 140 -15.30 -5.95 -0.78
CA SER A 140 -14.26 -5.46 -1.70
C SER A 140 -14.73 -5.46 -3.15
N MET A 141 -15.27 -4.33 -3.57
CA MET A 141 -14.80 -3.72 -4.82
C MET A 141 -14.25 -2.37 -4.39
N SER A 142 -12.97 -2.10 -4.64
CA SER A 142 -12.32 -0.77 -4.57
C SER A 142 -13.24 0.28 -3.95
N ASN A 143 -13.33 0.26 -2.61
CA ASN A 143 -14.32 1.04 -1.90
C ASN A 143 -13.92 2.51 -2.11
N VAL A 144 -14.62 3.20 -3.00
CA VAL A 144 -14.44 4.62 -3.26
C VAL A 144 -15.80 5.26 -2.96
N PRO A 145 -16.09 5.56 -1.68
CA PRO A 145 -17.31 6.22 -1.28
C PRO A 145 -17.64 7.46 -2.15
N ALA A 146 -18.78 7.45 -2.84
CA ALA A 146 -19.13 8.49 -3.81
C ALA A 146 -19.42 9.86 -3.16
N GLU A 147 -19.70 9.87 -1.87
CA GLU A 147 -19.97 11.03 -1.04
C GLU A 147 -18.71 11.84 -0.70
N LEU A 148 -17.54 11.20 -0.73
CA LEU A 148 -16.26 11.82 -0.41
C LEU A 148 -15.68 12.57 -1.62
N LYS A 149 -14.74 13.46 -1.33
CA LYS A 149 -13.88 14.09 -2.34
C LYS A 149 -12.49 13.53 -2.24
N TYR A 150 -11.79 13.46 -3.36
CA TYR A 150 -10.48 12.81 -3.42
C TYR A 150 -9.43 13.72 -4.03
N SER A 151 -8.21 13.63 -3.53
CA SER A 151 -7.03 14.28 -4.12
C SER A 151 -6.38 13.38 -5.17
N LYS A 152 -5.41 13.91 -5.92
CA LYS A 152 -4.58 13.10 -6.82
C LYS A 152 -3.58 12.22 -6.07
N GLU A 153 -3.24 12.63 -4.84
CA GLU A 153 -2.28 11.95 -3.96
C GLU A 153 -2.98 10.91 -3.07
N HIS A 154 -4.14 10.41 -3.50
CA HIS A 154 -4.87 9.33 -2.83
C HIS A 154 -5.35 9.62 -1.41
N GLU A 155 -5.65 10.89 -1.12
CA GLU A 155 -6.31 11.32 0.12
C GLU A 155 -7.83 11.48 -0.13
N TRP A 156 -8.62 11.35 0.93
CA TRP A 156 -10.05 11.63 0.90
C TRP A 156 -10.43 12.72 1.88
N LEU A 157 -11.54 13.39 1.56
CA LEU A 157 -12.12 14.48 2.30
C LEU A 157 -13.61 14.25 2.53
N ARG A 158 -14.02 14.23 3.80
CA ARG A 158 -15.42 14.22 4.22
C ARG A 158 -15.79 15.58 4.79
N LYS A 159 -16.90 16.16 4.33
CA LYS A 159 -17.43 17.39 4.92
C LYS A 159 -18.37 17.02 6.06
N GLU A 160 -18.11 17.55 7.23
CA GLU A 160 -18.92 17.32 8.43
C GLU A 160 -20.04 18.38 8.55
N ALA A 161 -21.04 18.09 9.38
CA ALA A 161 -22.20 18.97 9.58
C ALA A 161 -21.84 20.32 10.23
N ASP A 162 -20.79 20.34 11.06
CA ASP A 162 -20.23 21.52 11.72
C ASP A 162 -19.41 22.43 10.78
N GLY A 163 -19.25 22.01 9.51
CA GLY A 163 -18.49 22.73 8.50
C GLY A 163 -16.99 22.44 8.50
N THR A 164 -16.50 21.54 9.37
CA THR A 164 -15.14 21.01 9.32
C THR A 164 -14.99 19.97 8.22
N TYR A 165 -13.74 19.64 7.89
CA TYR A 165 -13.39 18.59 6.95
C TYR A 165 -12.56 17.53 7.65
N THR A 166 -13.00 16.28 7.58
CA THR A 166 -12.21 15.12 8.01
C THR A 166 -11.36 14.63 6.84
N VAL A 167 -10.10 14.33 7.12
CA VAL A 167 -9.10 13.91 6.13
C VAL A 167 -8.54 12.54 6.49
N GLY A 168 -8.31 11.70 5.48
CA GLY A 168 -7.60 10.43 5.61
C GLY A 168 -7.03 9.98 4.26
N ILE A 169 -6.46 8.76 4.22
CA ILE A 169 -5.95 8.16 2.98
C ILE A 169 -6.90 7.10 2.44
N THR A 170 -6.89 6.89 1.13
CA THR A 170 -7.78 5.92 0.47
C THR A 170 -7.36 4.47 0.71
N GLU A 171 -8.30 3.54 0.51
CA GLU A 171 -8.03 2.09 0.45
C GLU A 171 -6.88 1.77 -0.52
N HIS A 172 -6.84 2.45 -1.67
CA HIS A 172 -5.80 2.24 -2.66
C HIS A 172 -4.42 2.69 -2.16
N ALA A 173 -4.37 3.82 -1.43
CA ALA A 173 -3.14 4.27 -0.81
C ALA A 173 -2.65 3.21 0.18
N GLN A 174 -3.45 2.83 1.18
CA GLN A 174 -2.98 1.91 2.21
C GLN A 174 -2.54 0.55 1.63
N GLU A 175 -3.19 0.05 0.56
CA GLU A 175 -2.77 -1.19 -0.13
C GLU A 175 -1.38 -1.07 -0.77
N LEU A 176 -1.05 0.07 -1.38
CA LEU A 176 0.27 0.33 -1.97
C LEU A 176 1.36 0.49 -0.92
N LEU A 177 0.99 1.08 0.21
CA LEU A 177 1.89 1.48 1.28
C LEU A 177 2.18 0.33 2.25
N GLY A 178 1.29 -0.66 2.31
CA GLY A 178 1.40 -1.83 3.16
C GLY A 178 1.08 -1.53 4.63
N ASP A 179 1.56 -2.40 5.52
CA ASP A 179 1.22 -2.33 6.94
C ASP A 179 1.75 -1.04 7.58
N MET A 180 0.83 -0.26 8.15
CA MET A 180 1.09 0.98 8.84
C MET A 180 1.71 0.68 10.20
N VAL A 181 2.87 1.29 10.48
CA VAL A 181 3.62 1.08 11.72
C VAL A 181 3.65 2.33 12.60
N PHE A 182 3.42 3.50 12.01
CA PHE A 182 3.40 4.79 12.69
C PHE A 182 2.68 5.82 11.80
N VAL A 183 2.03 6.81 12.42
CA VAL A 183 1.40 7.95 11.75
C VAL A 183 1.84 9.21 12.49
N ASP A 184 2.48 10.15 11.80
CA ASP A 184 2.85 11.45 12.37
C ASP A 184 1.65 12.39 12.24
N LEU A 185 1.04 12.74 13.38
CA LEU A 185 -0.16 13.56 13.44
C LEU A 185 0.20 15.04 13.62
N PRO A 186 -0.53 15.97 12.98
CA PRO A 186 -0.33 17.40 13.21
C PRO A 186 -0.71 17.82 14.62
N ASP A 187 -0.17 18.96 15.07
CA ASP A 187 -0.63 19.58 16.30
C ASP A 187 -2.05 20.15 16.17
N VAL A 188 -2.92 19.86 17.14
CA VAL A 188 -4.23 20.52 17.25
C VAL A 188 -4.00 22.01 17.54
N GLY A 189 -4.71 22.88 16.82
CA GLY A 189 -4.54 24.33 16.84
C GLY A 189 -3.53 24.84 15.80
N ALA A 190 -2.81 23.97 15.10
CA ALA A 190 -1.89 24.39 14.03
C ALA A 190 -2.66 25.06 12.88
N THR A 191 -2.19 26.23 12.46
CA THR A 191 -2.70 26.91 11.26
C THR A 191 -1.89 26.47 10.05
N VAL A 192 -2.56 25.90 9.06
CA VAL A 192 -1.95 25.32 7.86
C VAL A 192 -2.44 26.04 6.60
N SER A 193 -1.58 26.13 5.60
CA SER A 193 -1.94 26.66 4.28
C SER A 193 -2.37 25.52 3.35
N GLY A 194 -3.36 25.75 2.49
CA GLY A 194 -3.78 24.75 1.49
C GLY A 194 -2.60 24.33 0.61
N GLY A 195 -2.36 23.02 0.49
CA GLY A 195 -1.24 22.43 -0.22
C GLY A 195 0.07 22.37 0.58
N ALA A 196 0.11 22.86 1.82
CA ALA A 196 1.25 22.63 2.71
C ALA A 196 1.20 21.20 3.27
N MET A 197 2.36 20.61 3.54
CA MET A 197 2.45 19.34 4.26
C MET A 197 1.88 19.51 5.67
N THR A 198 1.01 18.60 6.09
CA THR A 198 0.34 18.64 7.40
C THR A 198 0.56 17.40 8.24
N ALA A 199 0.80 16.27 7.60
CA ALA A 199 1.07 15.02 8.30
C ALA A 199 2.06 14.22 7.46
N GLN A 200 2.84 13.37 8.09
CA GLN A 200 3.72 12.44 7.41
C GLN A 200 3.43 11.05 7.96
N TRP A 201 3.58 10.01 7.14
CA TRP A 201 3.44 8.66 7.67
C TRP A 201 4.51 7.76 7.06
N PRO A 202 5.27 7.04 7.90
CA PRO A 202 6.25 6.06 7.43
C PRO A 202 5.62 4.67 7.31
N SER A 203 5.70 4.09 6.12
CA SER A 203 5.53 2.66 5.93
C SER A 203 6.72 1.88 6.50
N ARG A 204 6.51 0.60 6.81
CA ARG A 204 7.57 -0.35 7.19
C ARG A 204 8.69 -0.50 6.14
N LEU A 205 8.50 0.03 4.92
CA LEU A 205 9.42 -0.07 3.79
C LEU A 205 10.25 1.21 3.53
N LYS A 206 10.33 2.16 4.47
CA LYS A 206 11.06 3.45 4.32
C LYS A 206 10.53 4.36 3.20
N ALA A 207 9.26 4.21 2.80
CA ALA A 207 8.56 5.27 2.08
C ALA A 207 7.78 6.08 3.11
N ALA A 208 8.24 7.30 3.38
CA ALA A 208 7.41 8.32 4.02
C ALA A 208 6.60 8.99 2.90
N SER A 209 5.27 9.02 3.03
CA SER A 209 4.46 9.86 2.14
C SER A 209 3.88 10.99 2.94
N ASP A 210 4.01 12.18 2.36
CA ASP A 210 3.50 13.41 2.93
C ASP A 210 2.00 13.51 2.63
N ILE A 211 1.25 14.03 3.58
CA ILE A 211 -0.17 14.36 3.46
C ILE A 211 -0.31 15.86 3.44
N TYR A 212 -1.07 16.38 2.48
CA TYR A 212 -1.18 17.81 2.25
C TYR A 212 -2.51 18.38 2.76
N ALA A 213 -2.46 19.62 3.26
CA ALA A 213 -3.64 20.33 3.70
C ALA A 213 -4.60 20.54 2.51
N PRO A 214 -5.86 20.06 2.58
CA PRO A 214 -6.81 20.24 1.49
C PRO A 214 -7.21 21.71 1.29
N VAL A 215 -7.16 22.49 2.37
CA VAL A 215 -7.53 23.91 2.45
C VAL A 215 -6.66 24.61 3.46
N SER A 216 -6.53 25.94 3.34
CA SER A 216 -6.01 26.73 4.44
C SER A 216 -7.00 26.73 5.60
N GLY A 217 -6.52 26.51 6.82
CA GLY A 217 -7.37 26.32 7.97
C GLY A 217 -6.61 26.00 9.23
N GLU A 218 -7.36 25.69 10.27
CA GLU A 218 -6.85 25.29 11.58
C GLU A 218 -7.15 23.80 11.80
N ILE A 219 -6.17 23.05 12.28
CA ILE A 219 -6.36 21.66 12.71
C ILE A 219 -7.16 21.68 14.01
N VAL A 220 -8.37 21.12 13.98
CA VAL A 220 -9.30 21.17 15.13
C VAL A 220 -9.37 19.85 15.90
N ALA A 221 -8.92 18.76 15.29
CA ALA A 221 -8.81 17.46 15.94
C ALA A 221 -7.85 16.56 15.18
N VAL A 222 -7.25 15.61 15.89
CA VAL A 222 -6.49 14.49 15.32
C VAL A 222 -7.03 13.18 15.87
N ASN A 223 -6.71 12.08 15.19
CA ASN A 223 -7.10 10.75 15.63
C ASN A 223 -6.04 10.15 16.56
N ASP A 224 -6.10 10.48 17.84
CA ASP A 224 -5.13 10.02 18.85
C ASP A 224 -5.00 8.49 18.91
N ALA A 225 -6.04 7.75 18.50
CA ALA A 225 -6.02 6.29 18.44
C ALA A 225 -4.97 5.73 17.48
N LEU A 226 -4.51 6.51 16.48
CA LEU A 226 -3.48 6.07 15.53
C LEU A 226 -2.09 5.97 16.15
N SER A 227 -1.85 6.59 17.31
CA SER A 227 -0.60 6.45 18.06
C SER A 227 -0.42 5.02 18.59
N ASP A 228 -1.52 4.43 19.09
CA ASP A 228 -1.53 3.08 19.65
C ASP A 228 -1.95 2.01 18.63
N SER A 229 -2.73 2.40 17.63
CA SER A 229 -3.34 1.51 16.63
C SER A 229 -3.22 2.05 15.20
N PRO A 230 -2.00 2.23 14.67
CA PRO A 230 -1.79 2.72 13.30
C PRO A 230 -2.41 1.81 12.23
N GLU A 231 -2.64 0.54 12.53
CA GLU A 231 -3.30 -0.42 11.63
C GLU A 231 -4.74 -0.05 11.26
N LEU A 232 -5.38 0.87 12.01
CA LEU A 232 -6.72 1.38 11.67
C LEU A 232 -6.75 2.05 10.29
N VAL A 233 -5.63 2.61 9.86
CA VAL A 233 -5.49 3.16 8.50
C VAL A 233 -5.57 2.05 7.44
N ASN A 234 -5.10 0.85 7.73
CA ASN A 234 -5.23 -0.30 6.83
C ASN A 234 -6.62 -0.94 6.90
N SER A 235 -7.20 -1.10 8.10
CA SER A 235 -8.44 -1.85 8.28
C SER A 235 -9.71 -1.02 8.04
N GLU A 236 -9.67 0.28 8.36
CA GLU A 236 -10.82 1.17 8.33
C GLU A 236 -10.50 2.54 7.69
N PRO A 237 -9.90 2.61 6.48
CA PRO A 237 -9.34 3.85 5.93
C PRO A 237 -10.33 5.01 5.78
N TYR A 238 -11.63 4.73 5.64
CA TYR A 238 -12.70 5.74 5.52
C TYR A 238 -13.49 6.00 6.82
N GLU A 239 -13.26 5.17 7.84
CA GLU A 239 -13.96 5.21 9.12
C GLU A 239 -12.96 5.50 10.25
N GLY A 240 -12.51 4.49 11.00
CA GLY A 240 -11.58 4.63 12.12
C GLY A 240 -10.15 5.06 11.75
N GLY A 241 -9.79 5.01 10.46
CA GLY A 241 -8.49 5.40 9.92
C GLY A 241 -8.39 6.87 9.46
N TRP A 242 -9.32 7.74 9.86
CA TRP A 242 -9.19 9.18 9.64
C TRP A 242 -7.98 9.73 10.41
N ILE A 243 -7.36 10.81 9.90
CA ILE A 243 -6.06 11.28 10.42
C ILE A 243 -6.25 12.59 11.20
N PHE A 244 -6.86 13.59 10.56
CA PHE A 244 -7.12 14.87 11.19
C PHE A 244 -8.41 15.51 10.68
N LYS A 245 -8.89 16.51 11.43
CA LYS A 245 -9.97 17.40 11.04
C LYS A 245 -9.45 18.82 10.92
N ILE A 246 -9.86 19.49 9.85
CA ILE A 246 -9.47 20.86 9.56
C ILE A 246 -10.70 21.76 9.42
N LYS A 247 -10.65 22.92 10.06
CA LYS A 247 -11.63 24.00 9.90
C LYS A 247 -11.11 25.00 8.88
N ALA A 248 -11.79 25.13 7.75
CA ALA A 248 -11.37 26.04 6.68
C ALA A 248 -11.42 27.51 7.15
N ALA A 249 -10.33 28.26 6.96
CA ALA A 249 -10.23 29.68 7.32
C ALA A 249 -11.06 30.60 6.41
N THR A 250 -11.46 30.12 5.21
CA THR A 250 -12.28 30.88 4.28
C THR A 250 -13.26 29.95 3.59
N LYS A 251 -14.52 30.40 3.36
CA LYS A 251 -15.55 29.67 2.59
C LYS A 251 -15.23 29.53 1.08
N ARG A 252 -13.96 29.68 0.69
CA ARG A 252 -13.52 29.57 -0.70
C ARG A 252 -13.70 28.12 -1.16
N ARG A 253 -14.11 27.95 -2.42
CA ARG A 253 -14.34 26.63 -3.02
C ARG A 253 -13.07 25.77 -2.89
N LEU A 254 -13.25 24.48 -2.59
CA LEU A 254 -12.14 23.51 -2.55
C LEU A 254 -11.31 23.58 -3.84
N PRO A 255 -9.99 23.36 -3.76
CA PRO A 255 -9.13 23.35 -4.93
C PRO A 255 -9.63 22.35 -5.99
N ARG A 256 -9.35 22.63 -7.26
CA ARG A 256 -9.82 21.82 -8.39
C ARG A 256 -9.31 20.37 -8.34
N CYS A 257 -8.27 20.07 -7.57
CA CYS A 257 -7.74 18.72 -7.37
C CYS A 257 -8.60 17.85 -6.42
N TRP A 258 -9.52 18.45 -5.64
CA TRP A 258 -10.44 17.74 -4.75
C TRP A 258 -11.79 17.55 -5.42
N MET A 259 -11.94 16.46 -6.17
CA MET A 259 -13.12 16.18 -6.98
C MET A 259 -13.89 14.96 -6.48
N ARG A 260 -15.19 14.93 -6.79
CA ARG A 260 -15.98 13.69 -6.69
C ARG A 260 -15.54 12.73 -7.80
N PRO A 261 -15.51 11.41 -7.55
CA PRO A 261 -15.21 10.45 -8.60
C PRO A 261 -16.25 10.59 -9.72
N ARG A 262 -15.82 10.92 -10.95
CA ARG A 262 -16.74 10.96 -12.11
C ARG A 262 -17.05 9.55 -12.66
N THR A 263 -16.20 8.56 -12.38
CA THR A 263 -16.34 7.16 -12.84
C THR A 263 -15.36 6.26 -12.07
N LYS A 264 -15.66 4.95 -11.96
CA LYS A 264 -14.84 3.88 -11.34
C LYS A 264 -13.42 3.66 -11.95
N HIS A 265 -13.01 4.50 -12.90
CA HIS A 265 -11.76 4.40 -13.68
C HIS A 265 -10.71 5.47 -13.32
N TYR A 266 -10.97 6.34 -12.35
CA TYR A 266 -10.15 7.53 -12.05
C TYR A 266 -8.65 7.24 -11.82
N TRP A 267 -8.33 6.05 -11.28
CA TRP A 267 -6.96 5.68 -10.91
C TRP A 267 -6.18 4.93 -12.00
N LYS A 268 -6.82 4.48 -13.09
CA LYS A 268 -6.12 3.75 -14.17
C LYS A 268 -5.29 4.65 -15.09
N THR A 269 -5.48 5.97 -15.03
CA THR A 269 -4.87 6.92 -15.98
C THR A 269 -3.78 7.82 -15.39
N ASN A 270 -3.57 7.83 -14.07
CA ASN A 270 -2.49 8.61 -13.43
C ASN A 270 -1.38 7.66 -13.00
N LYS A 271 -0.21 7.72 -13.67
CA LYS A 271 0.99 6.97 -13.28
C LYS A 271 1.57 7.46 -11.94
N PRO A 272 2.28 6.60 -11.18
CA PRO A 272 2.86 6.95 -9.88
C PRO A 272 4.06 7.91 -9.98
N PHE A 273 4.39 8.51 -8.82
CA PHE A 273 5.49 9.42 -8.51
C PHE A 273 6.79 9.24 -9.32
N PRO A 274 7.46 10.33 -9.76
CA PRO A 274 8.90 10.29 -10.00
C PRO A 274 9.63 10.15 -8.65
N SER A 275 10.60 9.25 -8.59
CA SER A 275 11.47 9.02 -7.42
C SER A 275 12.17 10.30 -6.96
N PRO A 276 12.49 10.48 -5.66
CA PRO A 276 13.42 11.51 -5.24
C PRO A 276 14.80 11.19 -5.81
N LEU A 277 15.31 12.10 -6.65
CA LEU A 277 16.71 12.14 -7.02
C LEU A 277 17.55 12.31 -5.75
N TRP A 278 18.19 11.22 -5.29
CA TRP A 278 19.32 11.36 -4.39
C TRP A 278 20.47 11.96 -5.20
N GLY A 279 20.69 13.27 -5.00
CA GLY A 279 21.91 13.92 -5.43
C GLY A 279 23.08 13.29 -4.70
N GLU A 280 23.98 12.64 -5.44
CA GLU A 280 25.31 12.33 -4.95
C GLU A 280 25.99 13.63 -4.50
N GLY A 281 26.17 13.76 -3.19
CA GLY A 281 27.01 14.80 -2.61
C GLY A 281 28.45 14.60 -3.04
N ARG A 282 28.97 15.50 -3.88
CA ARG A 282 30.41 15.71 -4.00
C ARG A 282 30.85 16.58 -2.82
N VAL A 283 31.62 15.97 -1.93
CA VAL A 283 32.27 16.55 -0.75
C VAL A 283 33.07 17.82 -1.11
N ARG A 284 32.78 18.92 -0.43
CA ARG A 284 33.71 20.03 -0.07
C ARG A 284 33.23 20.49 1.31
N GLY A 285 33.96 20.19 2.38
CA GLY A 285 35.17 20.91 2.75
C GLY A 285 34.75 22.08 3.63
N THR A 286 34.75 21.86 4.94
CA THR A 286 34.56 22.88 5.97
C THR A 286 35.66 23.94 5.84
N ASP A 287 35.27 25.22 5.89
CA ASP A 287 35.96 26.23 6.68
C ASP A 287 35.10 27.50 6.78
N ASP A 288 34.70 27.76 8.01
CA ASP A 288 34.79 28.99 8.76
C ASP A 288 34.38 30.37 8.18
N THR A 289 33.62 31.04 9.05
CA THR A 289 33.30 32.48 9.16
C THR A 289 32.13 33.00 8.35
N PHE A 290 31.02 33.29 9.05
CA PHE A 290 30.09 34.33 8.62
C PHE A 290 29.62 35.15 9.84
N THR A 291 30.20 36.34 9.97
CA THR A 291 29.74 37.45 10.81
C THR A 291 28.53 38.11 10.13
N PRO A 292 27.48 38.58 10.85
CA PRO A 292 26.26 39.08 10.24
C PRO A 292 26.22 40.62 10.17
N ALA A 293 25.69 41.18 9.07
CA ALA A 293 25.21 42.58 8.99
C ALA A 293 24.19 42.69 7.84
N LEU A 294 22.91 42.97 8.13
CA LEU A 294 22.28 44.30 8.21
C LEU A 294 22.13 45.05 6.87
N SER A 295 20.89 45.00 6.38
CA SER A 295 20.04 46.07 5.83
C SER A 295 20.50 47.08 4.78
N LEU A 296 19.51 47.40 3.92
CA LEU A 296 19.21 48.69 3.27
C LEU A 296 19.79 48.99 1.87
N ARG A 297 18.83 49.00 0.93
CA ARG A 297 18.48 50.04 -0.07
C ARG A 297 19.52 50.56 -1.07
N GLU A 298 19.00 50.67 -2.30
CA GLU A 298 19.32 51.68 -3.35
C GLU A 298 20.72 51.57 -3.96
N ARG A 299 21.02 52.01 -5.18
CA ARG A 299 20.39 52.26 -6.49
C ARG A 299 21.60 52.55 -7.40
N GLU A 300 21.40 52.50 -8.72
CA GLU A 300 22.24 53.14 -9.75
C GLU A 300 23.62 52.51 -10.02
N LYS A 301 23.82 51.90 -11.19
CA LYS A 301 24.03 52.47 -12.53
C LYS A 301 25.44 53.06 -12.74
N THR A 302 26.09 52.40 -13.69
CA THR A 302 26.84 52.94 -14.85
C THR A 302 28.33 53.24 -14.76
N HIS A 303 28.96 52.75 -15.84
CA HIS A 303 30.21 53.14 -16.50
C HIS A 303 31.47 52.45 -16.00
N SER A 304 31.97 51.41 -16.69
CA SER A 304 32.65 51.40 -18.01
C SER A 304 33.98 52.13 -17.98
N LEU A 305 35.07 51.36 -18.18
CA LEU A 305 36.18 51.59 -19.12
C LEU A 305 37.25 50.54 -18.76
N HIS A 306 37.44 49.47 -19.53
CA HIS A 306 38.17 49.34 -20.80
C HIS A 306 39.69 49.46 -20.69
N VAL A 307 40.35 48.76 -21.60
CA VAL A 307 41.77 48.79 -21.99
C VAL A 307 42.64 47.77 -21.25
N SER A 308 42.80 46.57 -21.80
CA SER A 308 43.73 46.15 -22.89
C SER A 308 45.09 45.74 -22.34
N GLY A 309 45.45 44.48 -22.52
CA GLY A 309 46.57 44.11 -23.39
C GLY A 309 47.79 43.79 -22.52
N THR A 310 48.74 42.92 -22.84
CA THR A 310 49.09 42.20 -24.06
C THR A 310 50.15 41.18 -23.61
N ILE A 311 49.96 39.93 -24.03
CA ILE A 311 50.92 38.98 -24.61
C ILE A 311 52.41 39.07 -24.21
N ALA A 312 52.97 37.96 -23.72
CA ALA A 312 54.23 37.31 -24.17
C ALA A 312 54.53 36.14 -23.21
N HIS A 313 54.67 34.89 -23.69
CA HIS A 313 55.94 34.27 -24.11
C HIS A 313 56.99 34.31 -22.99
N ASP A 314 57.71 33.26 -22.61
CA ASP A 314 57.88 31.89 -23.11
C ASP A 314 58.82 31.20 -22.08
N THR A 315 59.05 29.91 -22.28
CA THR A 315 60.24 29.14 -21.85
C THR A 315 60.47 28.81 -20.37
N ASP A 316 60.37 27.50 -20.12
CA ASP A 316 61.43 26.62 -19.61
C ASP A 316 62.26 27.05 -18.39
N PHE A 317 62.17 26.26 -17.32
CA PHE A 317 63.30 25.43 -16.83
C PHE A 317 62.88 24.63 -15.57
N LYS A 318 63.00 23.29 -15.64
CA LYS A 318 63.33 22.41 -14.48
C LYS A 318 64.82 22.64 -14.12
N PRO A 319 65.39 22.26 -12.96
CA PRO A 319 65.11 21.09 -12.09
C PRO A 319 65.08 21.50 -10.59
N ALA A 320 64.99 20.65 -9.56
CA ALA A 320 65.41 19.27 -9.33
C ALA A 320 64.46 18.57 -8.34
#